data_AF-A0A4V2A1K9-F1
#
_entry.id   AF-A0A4V2A1K9-F1
#
_cell.length_a   1.000
_cell.length_b   1.000
_cell.length_c   1.000
_cell.angle_alpha   90.00
_cell.angle_beta   90.00
_cell.angle_gamma   90.00
#
_symmetry.space_group_name_H-M   'P 1'
#
loop_
_entity.id
_entity.type
_entity.pdbx_description
1 polymer ?
#
loop_
_entity_poly.entity_id
_entity_poly.type
_entity_poly.pdbx_seq_one_letter_code
_entity_poly.pdbx_strand_id
1 'polypeptide(L)'
;EIEFFQNVKFGEAKVKKGRYTLYCIPTAEKWTLILNKDTDSWGAFIYDSKKDIARVDVPVEKQSLTTESFSLLFDKINGGFNLNIGWDNVKVSLPVYLL
;
A
#
# COMPACT_ATOMS: atom_id res chain seq x y z
N GLU A 1 1.19 7.50 -6.55
CA GLU A 1 0.75 6.32 -7.33
C GLU A 1 1.79 5.21 -7.22
N ILE A 2 1.45 3.98 -7.63
CA ILE A 2 2.34 2.82 -7.64
C ILE A 2 2.24 2.11 -9.00
N GLU A 3 3.37 1.62 -9.51
CA GLU A 3 3.44 0.91 -10.78
C GLU A 3 4.06 -0.49 -10.57
N PHE A 4 3.36 -1.52 -11.06
CA PHE A 4 3.83 -2.89 -11.06
C PHE A 4 4.22 -3.31 -12.48
N PHE A 5 5.47 -3.72 -12.67
CA PHE A 5 5.97 -4.21 -13.96
C PHE A 5 5.61 -5.68 -14.24
N GLN A 6 5.10 -6.38 -13.23
CA GLN A 6 4.65 -7.77 -13.29
C GLN A 6 3.32 -7.92 -12.54
N ASN A 7 2.64 -9.05 -12.72
CA ASN A 7 1.47 -9.36 -11.92
C ASN A 7 1.93 -9.59 -10.47
N VAL A 8 1.11 -9.17 -9.50
CA VAL A 8 1.44 -9.28 -8.07
C VAL A 8 0.24 -9.79 -7.26
N LYS A 9 0.52 -10.41 -6.11
CA LYS A 9 -0.45 -10.70 -5.07
C LYS A 9 -0.36 -9.59 -4.01
N PHE A 10 -1.37 -8.74 -3.94
CA PHE A 10 -1.47 -7.61 -3.00
C PHE A 10 -2.52 -7.96 -1.92
N GLY A 11 -2.07 -8.34 -0.73
CA GLY A 11 -2.93 -9.07 0.22
C GLY A 11 -3.43 -10.36 -0.42
N GLU A 12 -4.74 -10.59 -0.47
CA GLU A 12 -5.32 -11.75 -1.16
C GLU A 12 -5.67 -11.50 -2.64
N ALA A 13 -5.59 -10.25 -3.11
CA ALA A 13 -5.97 -9.89 -4.47
C ALA A 13 -4.83 -10.18 -5.46
N LYS A 14 -5.17 -10.82 -6.60
CA LYS A 14 -4.26 -10.92 -7.76
C LYS A 14 -4.42 -9.67 -8.62
N VAL A 15 -3.37 -8.87 -8.70
CA VAL A 15 -3.34 -7.60 -9.42
C VAL A 15 -2.49 -7.77 -10.68
N LYS A 16 -3.01 -7.30 -11.82
CA LYS A 16 -2.27 -7.33 -13.08
C LYS A 16 -1.14 -6.29 -13.06
N LYS A 17 -0.10 -6.50 -13.88
CA LYS A 17 0.87 -5.43 -14.15
C LYS A 17 0.16 -4.16 -14.63
N GLY A 18 0.64 -3.00 -14.19
CA GLY A 18 0.02 -1.72 -14.50
C GLY A 18 0.29 -0.66 -13.43
N ARG A 19 -0.23 0.54 -13.68
CA ARG A 19 -0.14 1.70 -12.79
C ARG A 19 -1.48 1.93 -12.10
N TYR A 20 -1.43 2.22 -10.80
CA TYR A 20 -2.59 2.34 -9.93
C TYR A 20 -2.39 3.48 -8.93
N THR A 21 -3.49 4.06 -8.44
CA THR A 21 -3.43 4.92 -7.27
C THR A 21 -3.42 4.08 -6.01
N LEU A 22 -2.46 4.36 -5.12
CA LEU A 22 -2.39 3.78 -3.78
C LEU A 22 -3.02 4.75 -2.79
N TYR A 23 -4.14 4.34 -2.19
CA TYR A 23 -4.77 5.05 -1.09
C TYR A 23 -4.51 4.33 0.23
N CYS A 24 -4.60 5.08 1.32
CA CYS A 24 -4.47 4.58 2.68
C CYS A 24 -5.54 5.21 3.56
N ILE A 25 -6.27 4.38 4.31
CA ILE A 25 -7.17 4.82 5.39
C ILE A 25 -6.51 4.41 6.71
N PRO A 26 -5.78 5.32 7.39
CA PRO A 26 -5.11 4.99 8.63
C PRO A 26 -6.09 5.02 9.82
N THR A 27 -5.97 4.03 10.70
CA THR A 27 -6.57 4.02 12.05
C THR A 27 -5.49 3.67 13.07
N ALA A 28 -5.81 3.76 14.36
CA ALA A 28 -4.85 3.45 15.44
C ALA A 28 -4.38 1.98 15.44
N GLU A 29 -5.22 1.05 14.98
CA GLU A 29 -4.95 -0.39 15.05
C GLU A 29 -4.49 -0.97 13.72
N LYS A 30 -4.96 -0.39 12.61
CA LYS A 30 -4.69 -0.89 11.26
C LYS A 30 -4.77 0.22 10.23
N TRP A 31 -4.03 0.07 9.14
CA TRP A 31 -4.19 0.90 7.95
C TRP A 31 -4.81 0.06 6.85
N THR A 32 -5.86 0.58 6.20
CA THR A 32 -6.44 -0.06 5.03
C THR A 32 -5.77 0.49 3.78
N LEU A 33 -4.96 -0.33 3.12
CA LEU A 33 -4.30 -0.01 1.86
C LEU A 33 -5.20 -0.41 0.68
N ILE A 34 -5.34 0.49 -0.29
CA ILE A 34 -6.27 0.31 -1.40
C ILE A 34 -5.54 0.61 -2.71
N LEU A 35 -5.69 -0.28 -3.68
CA LEU A 35 -5.31 -0.02 -5.06
C LEU A 35 -6.55 0.32 -5.87
N ASN A 36 -6.54 1.48 -6.53
CA ASN A 36 -7.63 1.96 -7.36
C ASN A 36 -7.16 2.13 -8.81
N LYS A 37 -8.03 1.83 -9.77
CA LYS A 37 -7.71 1.91 -11.21
C LYS A 37 -7.71 3.32 -11.79
N ASP A 38 -8.29 4.31 -11.10
CA ASP A 38 -8.14 5.71 -11.51
C ASP A 38 -6.72 6.19 -11.19
N THR A 39 -6.07 6.78 -12.18
CA THR A 39 -4.76 7.44 -12.07
C THR A 39 -4.92 8.94 -12.26
N ASP A 40 -3.85 9.69 -12.00
CA ASP A 40 -3.79 11.14 -12.20
C ASP A 40 -4.80 11.91 -11.32
N SER A 41 -5.11 11.31 -10.16
CA SER A 41 -5.95 11.88 -9.12
C SER A 41 -5.19 12.90 -8.29
N TRP A 42 -5.78 14.08 -8.08
CA TRP A 42 -5.29 15.03 -7.09
C TRP A 42 -5.74 14.57 -5.68
N GLY A 43 -5.04 13.60 -5.10
CA GLY A 43 -5.42 13.02 -3.81
C GLY A 43 -6.74 12.25 -3.83
N ALA A 44 -7.51 12.34 -2.74
CA ALA A 44 -8.73 11.55 -2.54
C ALA A 44 -10.03 12.26 -2.98
N PHE A 45 -9.97 13.46 -3.57
CA PHE A 45 -11.17 14.24 -3.92
C PHE A 45 -12.07 13.56 -4.96
N ILE A 46 -11.48 12.75 -5.84
CA ILE A 46 -12.20 12.00 -6.88
C ILE A 46 -12.23 10.49 -6.60
N TYR A 47 -11.94 10.09 -5.37
CA TYR A 47 -11.93 8.69 -4.99
C TYR A 47 -13.32 8.04 -5.18
N ASP A 48 -13.37 6.97 -5.97
CA ASP A 48 -14.55 6.13 -6.17
C ASP A 48 -14.22 4.68 -5.77
N SER A 49 -14.84 4.20 -4.69
CA SER A 49 -14.63 2.84 -4.17
C SER A 49 -15.07 1.75 -5.15
N LYS A 50 -15.92 2.04 -6.14
CA LYS A 50 -16.29 1.09 -7.20
C LYS A 50 -15.13 0.78 -8.15
N LYS A 51 -14.05 1.55 -8.04
CA LYS A 51 -12.84 1.42 -8.85
C LYS A 51 -11.68 0.80 -8.07
N ASP A 52 -11.91 0.39 -6.83
CA ASP A 52 -10.96 -0.38 -6.04
C ASP A 52 -10.79 -1.77 -6.66
N ILE A 53 -9.54 -2.18 -6.85
CA ILE A 53 -9.18 -3.50 -7.35
C ILE A 53 -8.52 -4.37 -6.27
N ALA A 54 -8.05 -3.76 -5.19
CA ALA A 54 -7.55 -4.44 -4.01
C ALA A 54 -7.78 -3.57 -2.77
N ARG A 55 -8.11 -4.20 -1.64
CA ARG A 55 -8.29 -3.57 -0.33
C ARG A 55 -7.74 -4.52 0.73
N VAL A 56 -6.75 -4.05 1.49
CA VAL A 56 -6.02 -4.88 2.46
C VAL A 56 -5.89 -4.13 3.76
N ASP A 57 -6.32 -4.76 4.85
CA ASP A 57 -6.08 -4.27 6.20
C ASP A 57 -4.71 -4.75 6.68
N VAL A 58 -3.86 -3.81 7.07
CA VAL A 58 -2.51 -4.09 7.56
C VAL A 58 -2.41 -3.59 9.01
N PRO A 59 -2.07 -4.45 9.98
CA PRO A 59 -1.97 -4.05 11.38
C PRO A 59 -0.87 -3.02 11.59
N VAL A 60 -1.11 -2.07 12.49
CA VAL A 60 -0.12 -1.08 12.90
C VAL A 60 0.91 -1.71 13.82
N GLU A 61 2.18 -1.47 13.51
CA GLU A 61 3.32 -1.80 14.34
C GLU A 61 3.91 -0.54 14.97
N LYS A 62 4.24 -0.58 16.26
CA LYS A 62 5.01 0.49 16.90
C LYS A 62 6.48 0.34 16.56
N GLN A 63 7.16 1.46 16.34
CA GLN A 63 8.60 1.53 16.11
C GLN A 63 9.27 2.45 17.13
N SER A 64 10.51 2.12 17.50
CA SER A 64 11.32 2.88 18.46
C SER A 64 11.93 4.14 17.85
N LEU A 65 12.15 4.14 16.54
CA LEU A 65 12.69 5.26 15.78
C LEU A 65 11.52 6.01 15.12
N THR A 66 11.41 7.30 15.43
CA THR A 66 10.37 8.17 14.86
C THR A 66 10.66 8.45 13.39
N THR A 67 9.64 8.26 12.55
CA THR A 67 9.66 8.63 11.13
C THR A 67 8.99 9.99 10.95
N GLU A 68 9.77 11.07 10.94
CA GLU A 68 9.23 12.44 10.85
C GLU A 68 8.46 12.70 9.55
N SER A 69 9.02 12.27 8.41
CA SER A 69 8.39 12.41 7.10
C SER A 69 7.66 11.13 6.72
N PHE A 70 6.38 11.24 6.35
CA PHE A 70 5.62 10.12 5.83
C PHE A 70 6.36 9.46 4.67
N SER A 71 6.76 8.19 4.85
CA SER A 71 7.72 7.51 3.98
C SER A 71 7.20 6.15 3.54
N LEU A 72 7.45 5.81 2.27
CA LEU A 72 7.21 4.49 1.70
C LEU A 72 8.56 3.88 1.31
N LEU A 73 8.82 2.67 1.77
CA LEU A 73 10.04 1.91 1.50
C LEU A 73 9.69 0.53 0.95
N PHE A 74 10.53 0.05 0.03
CA PHE A 74 10.38 -1.25 -0.61
C PHE A 74 11.58 -2.13 -0.25
N ASP A 75 11.37 -3.12 0.61
CA ASP A 75 12.40 -4.07 0.98
C ASP A 75 12.22 -5.38 0.22
N LYS A 76 13.26 -5.86 -0.44
CA LYS A 76 13.20 -7.12 -1.19
C LYS A 76 12.99 -8.31 -0.25
N ILE A 77 12.06 -9.21 -0.59
CA ILE A 77 11.87 -10.51 0.06
C ILE A 77 11.96 -11.63 -0.97
N ASN A 78 12.00 -12.89 -0.52
CA ASN A 78 11.97 -14.01 -1.45
C ASN A 78 10.62 -14.03 -2.22
N GLY A 79 10.68 -13.94 -3.54
CA GLY A 79 9.49 -13.92 -4.41
C GLY A 79 8.69 -12.61 -4.40
N GLY A 80 9.22 -11.51 -3.86
CA GLY A 80 8.44 -10.27 -3.73
C GLY A 80 9.17 -9.10 -3.09
N PHE A 81 8.40 -8.19 -2.50
CA PHE A 81 8.89 -7.10 -1.67
C PHE A 81 7.92 -6.83 -0.50
N ASN A 82 8.43 -6.26 0.58
CA ASN A 82 7.61 -5.62 1.60
C ASN A 82 7.42 -4.15 1.23
N LEU A 83 6.17 -3.71 1.17
CA LEU A 83 5.81 -2.29 1.19
C LEU A 83 5.71 -1.85 2.65
N ASN A 84 6.71 -1.12 3.11
CA ASN A 84 6.73 -0.52 4.44
C ASN A 84 6.28 0.92 4.34
N ILE A 85 5.33 1.32 5.17
CA ILE A 85 4.85 2.70 5.25
C ILE A 85 4.96 3.17 6.69
N GLY A 86 5.70 4.26 6.92
CA GLY A 86 6.02 4.76 8.26
C GLY A 86 5.69 6.24 8.44
N TRP A 87 5.20 6.58 9.63
CA TRP A 87 4.99 7.96 10.09
C TRP A 87 4.93 8.01 11.62
N ASP A 88 5.60 8.99 12.21
CA ASP A 88 5.80 9.09 13.65
C ASP A 88 6.36 7.76 14.22
N ASN A 89 5.87 7.32 15.37
CA ASN A 89 6.25 6.08 16.02
C ASN A 89 5.47 4.84 15.53
N VAL A 90 4.77 4.92 14.39
CA VAL A 90 4.02 3.81 13.81
C VAL A 90 4.44 3.49 12.38
N LYS A 91 4.30 2.22 12.01
CA LYS A 91 4.48 1.74 10.65
C LYS A 91 3.49 0.62 10.33
N VAL A 92 3.32 0.34 9.05
CA VAL A 92 2.68 -0.88 8.55
C VAL A 92 3.59 -1.56 7.52
N SER A 93 3.58 -2.89 7.49
CA SER A 93 4.38 -3.69 6.55
C SER A 93 3.47 -4.67 5.80
N LEU A 94 3.38 -4.51 4.48
CA LEU A 94 2.61 -5.40 3.60
C LEU A 94 3.55 -6.20 2.70
N PRO A 95 3.66 -7.53 2.85
CA PRO A 95 4.30 -8.37 1.86
C PRO A 95 3.48 -8.41 0.57
N VAL A 96 4.13 -8.14 -0.55
CA VAL A 96 3.59 -8.22 -1.91
C VAL A 96 4.43 -9.22 -2.70
N TYR A 97 3.79 -10.28 -3.20
CA TYR A 97 4.47 -11.34 -3.94
C TYR A 97 4.30 -11.17 -5.44
N LEU A 98 5.34 -11.49 -6.21
CA LEU A 98 5.27 -11.56 -7.68
C LEU A 98 4.50 -12.83 -8.09
N LEU A 99 3.74 -12.73 -9.18
CA LEU A 99 2.96 -13.83 -9.76
C LEU A 99 3.50 -14.26 -11.13
#